data_AF-A0A420HDL0-F1
#
_entry.id   AF-A0A420HDL0-F1
#
_cell.length_a   1.000
_cell.length_b   1.000
_cell.length_c   1.000
_cell.angle_alpha   90.00
_cell.angle_beta   90.00
_cell.angle_gamma   90.00
#
_symmetry.space_group_name_H-M   'P 1'
#
loop_
_entity.id
_entity.type
_entity.pdbx_description
1 polymer ?
#
loop_
_entity_poly.entity_id
_entity_poly.type
_entity_poly.pdbx_seq_one_letter_code
_entity_poly.pdbx_strand_id
1 'polypeptide(L)'
;MPNTIEAENSIKITKEMADFDKVGLHKGIQPANPCLAQLEREMKRVGRQATPENLFEGVEILFEDDAARWVDSSPSYRKIIDNRKNATENVVMEFEGALQSRFPSRRAHFLDERSWREKIGNFNQK
;
A
#
# COMPACT_ATOMS: atom_id res chain seq x y z
N MET A 1 -15.37 32.08 -40.50
CA MET A 1 -14.76 30.73 -40.64
C MET A 1 -14.55 30.18 -39.24
N PRO A 2 -14.97 28.94 -38.94
CA PRO A 2 -14.87 28.39 -37.58
C PRO A 2 -13.43 27.95 -37.23
N ASN A 3 -13.19 27.88 -35.93
CA ASN A 3 -11.94 27.73 -35.20
C ASN A 3 -11.08 26.50 -35.54
N THR A 4 -9.76 26.64 -35.43
CA THR A 4 -8.79 25.54 -35.29
C THR A 4 -8.12 25.65 -33.91
N ILE A 5 -8.90 25.43 -32.86
CA ILE A 5 -8.40 25.18 -31.49
C ILE A 5 -8.86 23.78 -31.07
N GLU A 6 -8.79 22.78 -31.94
CA GLU A 6 -9.18 21.41 -31.60
C GLU A 6 -8.29 20.42 -32.36
N ALA A 7 -7.02 20.36 -31.97
CA ALA A 7 -6.22 19.14 -32.08
C ALA A 7 -5.85 18.71 -30.66
N GLU A 8 -6.93 18.45 -29.91
CA GLU A 8 -7.08 17.30 -29.03
C GLU A 8 -5.88 16.98 -28.14
N ASN A 9 -5.96 17.55 -26.93
CA ASN A 9 -5.42 17.03 -25.67
C ASN A 9 -5.90 15.58 -25.38
N SER A 10 -5.71 14.64 -26.32
CA SER A 10 -5.89 13.21 -26.12
C SER A 10 -4.59 12.59 -25.62
N ILE A 11 -3.97 13.18 -24.60
CA ILE A 11 -3.25 12.34 -23.64
C ILE A 11 -4.37 11.60 -22.93
N LYS A 12 -4.76 10.44 -23.47
CA LYS A 12 -5.45 9.42 -22.69
C LYS A 12 -4.55 9.17 -21.48
N ILE A 13 -4.86 9.83 -20.37
CA ILE A 13 -4.42 9.40 -19.06
C ILE A 13 -5.14 8.07 -18.86
N THR A 14 -4.63 7.00 -19.47
CA THR A 14 -4.93 5.66 -19.02
C THR A 14 -4.42 5.63 -17.60
N LYS A 15 -5.34 5.78 -16.64
CA LYS A 15 -5.07 5.62 -15.22
C LYS A 15 -4.51 4.21 -15.07
N GLU A 16 -3.19 4.10 -15.04
CA GLU A 16 -2.52 2.82 -14.92
C GLU A 16 -3.01 2.19 -13.60
N MET A 17 -3.51 0.96 -13.68
CA MET A 17 -3.99 0.24 -12.50
C MET A 17 -2.79 -0.43 -11.83
N ALA A 18 -2.81 -0.48 -10.50
CA ALA A 18 -1.77 -1.18 -9.75
C ALA A 18 -1.69 -2.63 -10.22
N ASP A 19 -0.49 -3.06 -10.58
CA ASP A 19 -0.23 -4.41 -11.06
C ASP A 19 0.21 -5.24 -9.86
N PHE A 20 -0.77 -5.75 -9.13
CA PHE A 20 -0.53 -6.51 -7.90
C PHE A 20 0.18 -7.85 -8.17
N ASP A 21 0.09 -8.39 -9.39
CA ASP A 21 0.84 -9.59 -9.78
C ASP A 21 2.37 -9.36 -9.72
N LYS A 22 2.82 -8.11 -9.89
CA LYS A 22 4.24 -7.73 -9.76
C LYS A 22 4.70 -7.50 -8.32
N VAL A 23 3.77 -7.31 -7.38
CA VAL A 23 4.10 -7.14 -5.95
C VAL A 23 4.54 -8.47 -5.34
N GLY A 24 3.92 -9.57 -5.78
CA GLY A 24 4.17 -10.90 -5.26
C GLY A 24 3.39 -11.17 -3.97
N LEU A 25 3.02 -12.44 -3.78
CA LEU A 25 2.14 -12.89 -2.71
C LEU A 25 2.83 -12.90 -1.35
N HIS A 26 2.13 -12.46 -0.32
CA HIS A 26 2.57 -12.54 1.07
C HIS A 26 1.88 -13.72 1.75
N LYS A 27 2.61 -14.81 1.96
CA LYS A 27 2.08 -16.07 2.50
C LYS A 27 2.15 -16.17 4.03
N GLY A 28 2.76 -15.19 4.68
CA GLY A 28 3.04 -15.19 6.11
C GLY A 28 4.29 -15.96 6.54
N ILE A 29 5.08 -16.46 5.58
CA ILE A 29 6.38 -17.10 5.83
C ILE A 29 7.51 -16.06 5.74
N GLN A 30 7.33 -15.06 4.88
CA GLN A 30 8.27 -13.96 4.69
C GLN A 30 8.01 -12.85 5.73
N PRO A 31 9.01 -12.01 6.01
CA PRO A 31 8.81 -10.80 6.81
C PRO A 31 7.84 -9.81 6.13
N ALA A 32 7.21 -8.95 6.93
CA ALA A 32 6.28 -7.92 6.44
C ALA A 32 6.96 -6.85 5.56
N ASN A 33 8.18 -6.43 5.90
CA ASN A 33 8.83 -5.26 5.30
C ASN A 33 9.01 -5.35 3.77
N PRO A 34 9.47 -6.48 3.18
CA PRO A 34 9.52 -6.62 1.73
C PRO A 34 8.17 -6.43 1.04
N CYS A 35 7.10 -7.01 1.59
CA CYS A 35 5.75 -6.88 1.05
C CYS A 35 5.29 -5.42 1.05
N LEU A 36 5.42 -4.73 2.19
CA LEU A 36 5.04 -3.31 2.31
C LEU A 36 5.83 -2.42 1.34
N ALA A 37 7.14 -2.66 1.20
CA ALA A 37 7.99 -1.89 0.30
C ALA A 37 7.65 -2.10 -1.19
N GLN A 38 7.26 -3.32 -1.58
CA GLN A 38 6.80 -3.61 -2.94
C GLN A 38 5.44 -2.98 -3.22
N LEU A 39 4.52 -3.04 -2.25
CA LEU A 39 3.21 -2.40 -2.31
C LEU A 39 3.33 -0.88 -2.53
N GLU A 40 4.18 -0.23 -1.73
CA GLU A 40 4.45 1.21 -1.83
C GLU A 40 5.05 1.57 -3.19
N ARG A 41 5.99 0.76 -3.70
CA ARG A 41 6.62 0.96 -4.99
C ARG A 41 5.61 0.91 -6.13
N GLU A 42 4.72 -0.08 -6.14
CA GLU A 42 3.71 -0.20 -7.18
C GLU A 42 2.71 0.95 -7.13
N MET A 43 2.30 1.41 -5.94
CA MET A 43 1.44 2.59 -5.81
C MET A 43 2.09 3.86 -6.37
N LYS A 44 3.38 4.09 -6.05
CA LYS A 44 4.16 5.19 -6.62
C LYS A 44 4.27 5.09 -8.14
N ARG A 45 4.47 3.87 -8.68
CA ARG A 45 4.60 3.63 -10.12
C ARG A 45 3.35 4.04 -10.88
N VAL A 46 2.17 3.71 -10.35
CA VAL A 46 0.90 4.04 -11.02
C VAL A 46 0.41 5.47 -10.78
N GLY A 47 1.28 6.35 -10.25
CA GLY A 47 0.97 7.75 -9.97
C GLY A 47 -0.15 7.94 -8.95
N ARG A 48 -0.52 6.89 -8.21
CA ARG A 48 -1.48 6.98 -7.12
C ARG A 48 -0.72 7.41 -5.87
N GLN A 49 -1.20 8.42 -5.15
CA GLN A 49 -0.79 8.57 -3.76
C GLN A 49 -1.15 7.26 -3.03
N ALA A 50 -0.22 6.75 -2.23
CA ALA A 50 -0.48 5.61 -1.37
C ALA A 50 -1.55 6.03 -0.35
N THR A 51 -2.80 5.72 -0.64
CA THR A 51 -3.93 5.98 0.26
C THR A 51 -4.18 4.75 1.13
N PRO A 52 -4.80 4.93 2.30
CA PRO A 52 -5.27 3.80 3.12
C PRO A 52 -6.11 2.80 2.32
N GLU A 53 -7.00 3.29 1.44
CA GLU A 53 -7.82 2.43 0.59
C GLU A 53 -6.98 1.54 -0.33
N ASN A 54 -5.99 2.11 -1.03
CA ASN A 54 -5.12 1.36 -1.94
C ASN A 54 -4.31 0.30 -1.16
N LEU A 55 -3.90 0.60 0.07
CA LEU A 55 -3.17 -0.33 0.92
C LEU A 55 -4.01 -1.54 1.30
N PHE A 56 -5.23 -1.31 1.79
CA PHE A 56 -6.12 -2.41 2.17
C PHE A 56 -6.66 -3.19 0.97
N GLU A 57 -6.80 -2.56 -0.20
CA GLU A 57 -7.07 -3.26 -1.46
C GLU A 57 -5.92 -4.20 -1.83
N GLY A 58 -4.67 -3.74 -1.74
CA GLY A 58 -3.51 -4.58 -2.00
C GLY A 58 -3.34 -5.71 -0.97
N VAL A 59 -3.64 -5.45 0.31
CA VAL A 59 -3.65 -6.50 1.35
C VAL A 59 -4.64 -7.62 1.00
N GLU A 60 -5.86 -7.26 0.61
CA GLU A 60 -6.89 -8.24 0.22
C GLU A 60 -6.49 -9.11 -0.97
N ILE A 61 -5.75 -8.53 -1.93
CA ILE A 61 -5.34 -9.23 -3.15
C ILE A 61 -4.09 -10.09 -2.93
N LEU A 62 -3.15 -9.63 -2.10
CA LEU A 62 -1.80 -10.20 -2.02
C LEU A 62 -1.59 -11.16 -0.86
N PHE A 63 -2.42 -11.08 0.18
CA PHE A 63 -2.26 -11.93 1.35
C PHE A 63 -2.83 -13.31 1.05
N GLU A 64 -2.03 -14.32 1.32
CA GLU A 64 -2.39 -15.73 1.16
C GLU A 64 -2.00 -16.52 2.42
N ASP A 65 -2.45 -17.77 2.47
CA ASP A 65 -2.05 -18.76 3.48
C ASP A 65 -2.13 -18.20 4.91
N ASP A 66 -1.01 -18.16 5.64
CA ASP A 66 -0.98 -17.76 7.04
C ASP A 66 -1.17 -16.25 7.23
N ALA A 67 -0.86 -15.44 6.22
CA ALA A 67 -1.12 -14.01 6.25
C ALA A 67 -2.61 -13.71 6.07
N ALA A 68 -3.27 -14.36 5.11
CA ALA A 68 -4.72 -14.26 4.93
C ALA A 68 -5.46 -14.75 6.19
N ARG A 69 -5.09 -15.93 6.70
CA ARG A 69 -5.68 -16.47 7.95
C ARG A 69 -5.50 -15.54 9.14
N TRP A 70 -4.36 -14.86 9.25
CA TRP A 70 -4.13 -13.90 10.32
C TRP A 70 -5.06 -12.69 10.21
N VAL A 71 -5.22 -12.12 9.01
CA VAL A 71 -6.17 -11.03 8.76
C VAL A 71 -7.60 -11.49 9.10
N ASP A 72 -8.02 -12.65 8.60
CA ASP A 72 -9.36 -13.19 8.82
C ASP A 72 -9.63 -13.58 10.27
N SER A 73 -8.58 -13.90 11.04
CA SER A 73 -8.69 -14.18 12.48
C SER A 73 -9.01 -12.94 13.32
N SER A 74 -8.88 -11.72 12.75
CA SER A 74 -9.16 -10.46 13.42
C SER A 74 -10.40 -9.79 12.81
N PRO A 75 -11.56 -9.82 13.51
CA PRO A 75 -12.78 -9.14 13.06
C PRO A 75 -12.57 -7.65 12.80
N SER A 76 -11.65 -7.02 13.54
CA SER A 76 -11.30 -5.61 13.36
C SER A 76 -10.62 -5.36 12.01
N TYR A 77 -9.65 -6.19 11.61
CA TYR A 77 -8.96 -6.04 10.33
C TYR A 77 -9.88 -6.35 9.15
N ARG A 78 -10.72 -7.37 9.28
CA ARG A 78 -11.75 -7.67 8.28
C ARG A 78 -12.69 -6.48 8.05
N LYS A 79 -13.17 -5.86 9.14
CA LYS A 79 -14.00 -4.64 9.07
C LYS A 79 -13.29 -3.45 8.41
N ILE A 80 -11.99 -3.29 8.65
CA ILE A 80 -11.19 -2.23 8.03
C ILE A 80 -11.07 -2.46 6.52
N ILE A 81 -10.79 -3.69 6.09
CA ILE A 81 -10.66 -4.04 4.66
C ILE A 81 -12.00 -3.89 3.93
N ASP A 82 -13.08 -4.37 4.54
CA ASP A 82 -14.43 -4.24 3.98
C ASP A 82 -14.86 -2.76 3.89
N ASN A 83 -14.42 -1.93 4.84
CA ASN A 83 -14.68 -0.49 4.89
C ASN A 83 -13.48 0.38 4.46
N ARG A 84 -12.60 -0.15 3.60
CA ARG A 84 -11.30 0.47 3.25
C ARG A 84 -11.37 1.91 2.75
N LYS A 85 -12.49 2.31 2.14
CA LYS A 85 -12.76 3.67 1.68
C LYS A 85 -12.76 4.72 2.79
N ASN A 86 -13.04 4.29 4.02
CA ASN A 86 -13.09 5.13 5.21
C ASN A 86 -11.88 4.90 6.14
N ALA A 87 -10.87 4.16 5.69
CA ALA A 87 -9.67 3.91 6.48
C ALA A 87 -8.85 5.21 6.63
N THR A 88 -8.34 5.44 7.83
CA THR A 88 -7.52 6.62 8.17
C THR A 88 -6.04 6.25 8.23
N GLU A 89 -5.17 7.25 8.18
CA GLU A 89 -3.72 7.04 8.33
C GLU A 89 -3.35 6.39 9.66
N ASN A 90 -4.08 6.69 10.74
CA ASN A 90 -3.84 6.06 12.04
C ASN A 90 -4.10 4.55 11.99
N VAL A 91 -5.17 4.13 11.30
CA VAL A 91 -5.48 2.71 11.11
C VAL A 91 -4.40 2.01 10.27
N VAL A 92 -3.83 2.70 9.27
CA VAL A 92 -2.70 2.17 8.50
C VAL A 92 -1.47 1.96 9.39
N MET A 93 -1.12 2.94 10.23
CA MET A 93 0.01 2.80 11.16
C MET A 93 -0.16 1.60 12.11
N GLU A 94 -1.33 1.50 12.74
CA GLU A 94 -1.64 0.40 13.65
C GLU A 94 -1.56 -0.96 12.95
N PHE A 95 -2.08 -1.04 11.72
CA PHE A 95 -2.03 -2.25 10.91
C PHE A 95 -0.59 -2.62 10.51
N GLU A 96 0.20 -1.67 10.03
CA GLU A 96 1.61 -1.89 9.66
C GLU A 96 2.44 -2.36 10.86
N GLY A 97 2.26 -1.73 12.03
CA GLY A 97 2.93 -2.14 13.26
C GLY A 97 2.53 -3.56 13.69
N ALA A 98 1.24 -3.89 13.62
CA ALA A 98 0.77 -5.24 13.91
C ALA A 98 1.29 -6.28 12.92
N LEU A 99 1.35 -5.94 11.63
CA LEU A 99 1.88 -6.80 10.58
C LEU A 99 3.38 -7.09 10.79
N GLN A 100 4.16 -6.07 11.14
CA GLN A 100 5.59 -6.22 11.44
C GLN A 100 5.83 -7.04 12.71
N SER A 101 4.97 -6.89 13.72
CA SER A 101 5.01 -7.70 14.94
C SER A 101 4.68 -9.17 14.65
N ARG A 102 3.69 -9.41 13.79
CA ARG A 102 3.26 -10.77 13.41
C ARG A 102 4.28 -11.48 12.52
N PHE A 103 4.87 -10.76 11.56
CA PHE A 103 5.82 -11.28 10.59
C PHE A 103 7.16 -10.54 10.70
N PRO A 104 7.90 -10.75 11.80
CA PRO A 104 9.11 -10.00 12.09
C PRO A 104 10.22 -10.34 11.10
N SER A 105 10.99 -9.33 10.70
CA SER A 105 12.27 -9.57 10.05
C SER A 105 13.25 -10.08 11.08
N ARG A 106 13.98 -11.18 10.80
CA ARG A 106 15.04 -11.74 11.67
C ARG A 106 16.15 -10.74 12.08
N ARG A 107 16.13 -9.50 11.59
CA ARG A 107 17.07 -8.41 11.92
C ARG A 107 16.41 -7.09 12.32
N ALA A 108 15.10 -7.03 12.56
CA ALA A 108 14.42 -5.78 12.92
C ALA A 108 14.33 -5.60 14.44
N HIS A 109 15.48 -5.46 15.09
CA HIS A 109 15.54 -4.74 16.35
C HIS A 109 15.76 -3.27 15.94
N PHE A 110 14.80 -2.38 16.21
CA PHE A 110 14.85 -0.93 15.95
C PHE A 110 14.87 -0.47 14.47
N LEU A 111 13.73 -0.55 13.78
CA LEU A 111 13.43 0.53 12.83
C LEU A 111 12.35 1.40 13.47
N ASP A 112 12.85 2.40 14.17
CA ASP A 112 12.13 3.55 14.72
C ASP A 112 11.11 4.06 13.70
N GLU A 113 9.83 4.07 14.08
CA GLU A 113 8.66 4.55 13.32
C GLU A 113 8.89 5.95 12.69
N ARG A 114 9.86 6.71 13.20
CA ARG A 114 10.24 8.04 12.71
C ARG A 114 11.04 8.03 11.41
N SER A 115 11.85 7.00 11.15
CA SER A 115 12.85 7.02 10.07
C SER A 115 12.24 7.07 8.65
N TRP A 116 11.03 6.52 8.47
CA TRP A 116 10.35 6.52 7.17
C TRP A 116 9.45 7.74 6.95
N ARG A 117 8.88 8.31 8.03
CA ARG A 117 8.11 9.58 7.97
C ARG A 117 9.01 10.76 7.61
N GLU A 118 10.23 10.82 8.15
CA GLU A 118 11.21 11.84 7.78
C GLU A 118 11.63 11.75 6.30
N LYS A 119 11.64 10.54 5.70
CA LYS A 119 11.92 10.36 4.27
C LYS A 119 10.81 10.88 3.35
N ILE A 120 9.55 10.90 3.81
CA ILE A 120 8.43 11.46 3.03
C ILE A 120 8.39 12.98 3.16
N GLY A 121 8.70 13.54 4.33
CA GLY A 121 8.80 14.99 4.55
C GLY A 121 9.93 15.67 3.77
N ASN A 122 11.09 15.02 3.65
CA ASN A 122 12.25 15.58 2.95
C ASN A 122 12.17 15.52 1.41
N PHE A 123 11.18 14.82 0.83
CA PHE A 123 11.07 14.69 -0.63
C PHE A 123 10.40 15.90 -1.30
N ASN A 124 9.85 16.83 -0.51
CA ASN A 124 9.20 18.08 -0.99
C ASN A 124 10.07 19.34 -0.80
N GLN A 125 11.34 19.21 -0.39
CA GLN A 125 12.29 20.33 -0.37
C GLN A 125 13.47 20.07 -1.30
N LYS A 126 13.27 20.28 -2.61
CA LYS A 126 14.35 20.72 -3.50
C LYS A 126 13.82 21.45 -4.72
#